data_AF-A0A5C6FM19-F1
#
_entry.id   AF-A0A5C6FM19-F1
#
_cell.length_a   1.000
_cell.length_b   1.000
_cell.length_c   1.000
_cell.angle_alpha   90.00
_cell.angle_beta   90.00
_cell.angle_gamma   90.00
#
_symmetry.space_group_name_H-M   'P 1'
#
loop_
_entity.id
_entity.type
_entity.pdbx_description
1 polymer ?
#
loop_
_entity_poly.entity_id
_entity_poly.type
_entity_poly.pdbx_seq_one_letter_code
_entity_poly.pdbx_strand_id
1 'polypeptide(L)'
;MRPAVMHLRIDSRGTAHAIYDETIDLSAIGRLAIRRASHVEPEEGGTWRVDLSPVKGPRLGPFQRRSEALAAETEWLSRHWLLPKPLHSPWNQGDHNVP
;
A
#
# COMPACT_ATOMS: atom_id res chain seq x y z
N MET A 1 0.49 10.94 -23.48
CA MET A 1 1.25 10.64 -22.24
C MET A 1 0.31 10.91 -21.08
N ARG A 2 -0.03 9.90 -20.25
CA ARG A 2 -0.81 10.16 -19.03
C ARG A 2 0.15 10.80 -18.02
N PRO A 3 -0.23 11.88 -17.31
CA PRO A 3 0.61 12.44 -16.27
C PRO A 3 0.86 11.37 -15.20
N ALA A 4 2.09 11.29 -14.69
CA ALA A 4 2.37 10.53 -13.48
C ALA A 4 1.59 11.18 -12.33
N VAL A 5 0.88 10.37 -11.55
CA VAL A 5 0.09 10.84 -10.41
C VAL A 5 0.53 10.07 -9.18
N MET A 6 1.04 10.80 -8.20
CA MET A 6 1.39 10.28 -6.89
C MET A 6 0.22 10.51 -5.92
N HIS A 7 -0.11 9.49 -5.12
CA HIS A 7 -1.15 9.58 -4.10
C HIS A 7 -0.49 9.77 -2.72
N LEU A 8 -0.96 10.76 -1.95
CA LEU A 8 -0.48 11.08 -0.60
C LEU A 8 -1.65 10.97 0.39
N ARG A 9 -1.50 10.16 1.45
CA ARG A 9 -2.44 10.13 2.58
C ARG A 9 -1.84 10.90 3.75
N ILE A 10 -2.55 11.90 4.24
CA ILE A 10 -2.19 12.63 5.46
C ILE A 10 -3.09 12.13 6.60
N ASP A 11 -2.50 11.69 7.71
CA ASP A 11 -3.27 11.29 8.90
C ASP A 11 -3.62 12.46 9.82
N SER A 12 -4.41 12.22 10.87
CA SER A 12 -4.85 13.25 11.82
C SER A 12 -3.71 13.85 12.67
N ARG A 13 -2.52 13.25 12.64
CA ARG A 13 -1.31 13.79 13.29
C ARG A 13 -0.45 14.61 12.33
N GLY A 14 -0.91 14.79 11.07
CA GLY A 14 -0.15 15.48 10.03
C GLY A 14 0.96 14.64 9.41
N THR A 15 0.98 13.32 9.65
CA THR A 15 1.97 12.43 9.01
C THR A 15 1.49 12.08 7.61
N ALA A 16 2.33 12.38 6.61
CA ALA A 16 2.07 12.03 5.23
C ALA A 16 2.68 10.66 4.88
N HIS A 17 1.90 9.80 4.25
CA HIS A 17 2.30 8.49 3.74
C HIS A 17 2.12 8.44 2.24
N ALA A 18 3.09 7.87 1.53
CA ALA A 18 3.03 7.67 0.10
C ALA A 18 3.79 6.41 -0.33
N ILE A 19 3.48 5.93 -1.53
CA ILE A 19 4.34 5.03 -2.29
C ILE A 19 5.28 5.93 -3.08
N TYR A 20 6.59 5.73 -2.94
CA TYR A 20 7.59 6.60 -3.56
C TYR A 20 7.70 6.34 -5.06
N ASP A 21 7.56 7.38 -5.89
CA ASP A 21 7.61 7.29 -7.36
C ASP A 21 8.32 8.47 -8.06
N GLU A 22 9.08 9.29 -7.33
CA GLU A 22 9.85 10.46 -7.82
C GLU A 22 9.01 11.60 -8.45
N THR A 23 7.68 11.49 -8.51
CA THR A 23 6.82 12.54 -9.10
C THR A 23 6.85 13.84 -8.29
N ILE A 24 7.06 13.75 -6.98
CA ILE A 24 7.10 14.89 -6.04
C ILE A 24 8.39 14.81 -5.23
N ASP A 25 9.09 15.94 -5.08
CA ASP A 25 10.17 16.05 -4.09
C ASP A 25 9.56 16.07 -2.68
N LEU A 26 9.50 14.90 -2.06
CA LEU A 26 8.95 14.74 -0.71
C LEU A 26 9.78 15.46 0.37
N SER A 27 11.05 15.77 0.11
CA SER A 27 11.91 16.47 1.08
C SER A 27 11.46 17.92 1.29
N ALA A 28 10.82 18.52 0.28
CA ALA A 28 10.22 19.85 0.36
C ALA A 28 8.92 19.87 1.20
N ILE A 29 8.29 18.71 1.43
CA ILE A 29 7.06 18.60 2.22
C ILE A 29 7.38 18.47 3.72
N GLY A 30 8.45 17.76 4.07
CA GLY A 30 8.84 17.57 5.46
C GLY A 30 9.95 16.54 5.67
N ARG A 31 10.16 16.13 6.93
CA ARG A 31 11.20 15.16 7.29
C ARG A 31 10.85 13.77 6.74
N LEU A 32 11.77 13.20 5.96
CA LEU A 32 11.60 11.87 5.36
C LEU A 32 11.95 10.73 6.30
N ALA A 33 11.13 9.68 6.24
CA ALA A 33 11.41 8.36 6.77
C ALA A 33 11.09 7.32 5.69
N ILE A 34 12.13 6.77 5.05
CA ILE A 34 11.99 5.83 3.94
C ILE A 34 12.14 4.40 4.46
N ARG A 35 11.21 3.51 4.07
CA ARG A 35 11.22 2.10 4.43
C ARG A 35 10.77 1.25 3.25
N ARG A 36 11.27 0.02 3.15
CA ARG A 36 10.77 -0.98 2.19
C ARG A 36 9.31 -1.30 2.50
N ALA A 37 8.45 -1.25 1.49
CA ALA A 37 7.05 -1.65 1.64
C ALA A 37 6.83 -3.14 1.39
N SER A 38 7.68 -3.75 0.55
CA SER A 38 7.66 -5.18 0.26
C SER A 38 9.05 -5.70 -0.14
N HIS A 39 9.12 -7.02 -0.34
CA HIS A 39 10.20 -7.72 -1.03
C HIS A 39 9.65 -8.36 -2.31
N VAL A 40 10.28 -8.11 -3.46
CA VAL A 40 9.92 -8.71 -4.75
C VAL A 40 11.08 -9.55 -5.23
N GLU A 41 11.00 -10.86 -5.01
CA GLU A 41 12.10 -11.79 -5.19
C GLU A 41 11.73 -12.91 -6.18
N PRO A 42 12.71 -13.43 -6.94
CA PRO A 42 12.51 -14.63 -7.74
C PRO A 42 12.35 -15.88 -6.85
N GLU A 43 11.58 -16.85 -7.31
CA GLU A 43 11.44 -18.18 -6.70
C GLU A 43 12.19 -19.25 -7.50
N GLU A 44 12.41 -20.39 -6.84
CA GLU A 44 12.90 -21.60 -7.47
C GLU A 44 11.92 -22.03 -8.57
N GLY A 45 12.35 -21.95 -9.84
CA GLY A 45 11.50 -22.11 -11.02
C GLY A 45 11.32 -20.86 -11.88
N GLY A 46 11.95 -19.73 -11.51
CA GLY A 46 12.01 -18.52 -12.35
C GLY A 46 10.76 -17.64 -12.31
N THR A 47 9.81 -17.95 -11.41
CA THR A 47 8.67 -17.08 -11.11
C THR A 47 9.04 -16.01 -10.08
N TRP A 48 8.17 -15.04 -9.83
CA TRP A 48 8.38 -13.93 -8.91
C TRP A 48 7.33 -13.93 -7.82
N ARG A 49 7.74 -13.64 -6.59
CA ARG A 49 6.84 -13.49 -5.44
C ARG A 49 7.00 -12.10 -4.82
N VAL A 50 5.88 -11.55 -4.38
CA VAL A 50 5.84 -10.32 -3.59
C VAL A 50 5.54 -10.69 -2.14
N ASP A 51 6.37 -10.25 -1.20
CA ASP A 51 6.12 -10.33 0.23
C ASP A 51 5.88 -8.94 0.83
N LEU A 52 4.64 -8.65 1.21
CA LEU A 52 4.23 -7.38 1.82
C LEU A 52 4.30 -7.41 3.35
N SER A 53 4.99 -8.38 3.95
CA SER A 53 5.18 -8.47 5.40
C SER A 53 5.74 -7.20 6.08
N PRO A 54 6.59 -6.34 5.46
CA PRO A 54 7.04 -5.09 6.08
C PRO A 54 5.91 -4.13 6.46
N VAL A 55 4.77 -4.23 5.76
CA VAL A 55 3.56 -3.44 6.01
C VAL A 55 2.40 -4.29 6.55
N LYS A 56 2.70 -5.50 7.07
CA LYS A 56 1.72 -6.49 7.55
C LYS A 56 0.73 -6.94 6.47
N GLY A 57 1.17 -6.93 5.21
CA GLY A 57 0.40 -7.42 4.07
C GLY A 57 0.65 -8.91 3.77
N PRO A 58 -0.07 -9.46 2.78
CA PRO A 58 0.04 -10.85 2.37
C PRO A 58 1.25 -11.09 1.44
N ARG A 59 1.50 -12.35 1.11
CA ARG A 59 2.36 -12.73 -0.02
C ARG A 59 1.51 -12.86 -1.28
N LEU A 60 1.92 -12.25 -2.40
CA LEU A 60 1.23 -12.30 -3.69
C LEU A 60 2.04 -13.12 -4.70
N GLY A 61 1.35 -13.76 -5.65
CA GLY A 61 1.96 -14.59 -6.70
C GLY A 61 1.78 -16.09 -6.48
N PRO A 62 2.48 -16.94 -7.26
CA PRO A 62 3.62 -16.58 -8.11
C PRO A 62 3.23 -15.83 -9.39
N PHE A 63 4.10 -14.93 -9.85
CA PHE A 63 4.00 -14.20 -11.11
C PHE A 63 5.04 -14.67 -12.11
N GLN A 64 4.73 -14.63 -13.41
CA GLN A 64 5.69 -15.07 -14.44
C GLN A 64 6.76 -14.02 -14.70
N ARG A 65 6.43 -12.74 -14.54
CA ARG A 65 7.34 -11.62 -14.82
C ARG A 65 7.52 -10.74 -13.59
N ARG A 66 8.73 -10.20 -13.43
CA ARG A 66 9.02 -9.19 -12.40
C ARG A 66 8.08 -7.98 -12.49
N SER A 67 7.77 -7.53 -13.71
CA SER A 67 6.88 -6.39 -13.94
C SER A 67 5.46 -6.65 -13.43
N GLU A 68 4.96 -7.88 -13.53
CA GLU A 68 3.64 -8.27 -13.01
C GLU A 68 3.63 -8.24 -11.48
N ALA A 69 4.70 -8.76 -10.86
CA ALA A 69 4.88 -8.71 -9.42
C ALA A 69 4.92 -7.27 -8.88
N LEU A 70 5.68 -6.37 -9.54
CA LEU A 70 5.74 -4.95 -9.17
C LEU A 70 4.40 -4.22 -9.37
N ALA A 71 3.66 -4.56 -10.43
CA ALA A 71 2.32 -4.01 -10.65
C ALA A 71 1.35 -4.45 -9.54
N ALA A 72 1.37 -5.73 -9.17
CA ALA A 72 0.54 -6.28 -8.10
C ALA A 72 0.92 -5.72 -6.72
N GLU A 73 2.22 -5.53 -6.45
CA GLU A 73 2.71 -4.83 -5.25
C GLU A 73 2.11 -3.42 -5.16
N THR A 74 2.29 -2.62 -6.23
CA THR A 74 1.83 -1.22 -6.28
C THR A 74 0.31 -1.13 -6.13
N GLU A 75 -0.44 -2.01 -6.79
CA GLU A 75 -1.89 -2.07 -6.70
C GLU A 75 -2.35 -2.41 -5.28
N TRP A 76 -1.72 -3.41 -4.64
CA TRP A 76 -2.08 -3.80 -3.28
C TRP A 76 -1.79 -2.68 -2.28
N LEU A 77 -0.60 -2.07 -2.35
CA LEU A 77 -0.21 -0.97 -1.46
C LEU A 77 -1.16 0.22 -1.61
N SER A 78 -1.52 0.56 -2.84
CA SER A 78 -2.45 1.65 -3.13
C SER A 78 -3.83 1.40 -2.51
N ARG A 79 -4.33 0.16 -2.59
CA ARG A 79 -5.69 -0.19 -2.11
C ARG A 79 -5.79 -0.44 -0.61
N HIS A 80 -4.74 -0.98 0.01
CA HIS A 80 -4.84 -1.52 1.38
C HIS A 80 -3.96 -0.79 2.40
N TRP A 81 -2.83 -0.23 1.96
CA TRP A 81 -1.89 0.45 2.87
C TRP A 81 -2.03 1.97 2.81
N LEU A 82 -2.23 2.51 1.61
CA LEU A 82 -2.30 3.95 1.39
C LEU A 82 -3.69 4.49 1.71
N LEU A 83 -4.77 3.78 1.40
CA LEU A 83 -6.11 4.21 1.77
C LEU A 83 -6.37 4.04 3.27
N PRO A 84 -7.13 4.96 3.90
CA PRO A 84 -7.54 4.79 5.28
C PRO A 84 -8.38 3.52 5.40
N LYS A 85 -8.12 2.73 6.46
CA LYS A 85 -9.04 1.66 6.84
C LYS A 85 -10.41 2.31 7.06
N PRO A 86 -11.51 1.74 6.53
CA PRO A 86 -12.84 2.24 6.84
C PRO A 86 -12.98 2.36 8.36
N LEU A 87 -13.37 3.54 8.83
CA LEU A 87 -13.79 3.68 10.23
C LEU A 87 -14.88 2.63 10.43
N HIS A 88 -14.81 1.88 11.53
CA HIS A 88 -15.90 0.97 11.86
C HIS A 88 -17.19 1.82 11.87
N SER A 89 -18.22 1.42 11.13
CA SER A 89 -19.53 2.05 11.29
C SER A 89 -20.05 1.61 12.65
N PRO A 90 -20.32 2.54 13.60
CA PRO A 90 -20.94 2.17 14.88
C PRO A 90 -22.35 1.59 14.70
N TRP A 91 -22.95 1.72 13.51
CA TRP A 91 -24.32 1.32 13.20
C TRP A 91 -24.51 -0.14 12.75
N ASN A 92 -23.49 -1.01 12.90
CA ASN A 92 -23.60 -2.44 12.52
C ASN A 92 -23.46 -3.42 13.68
N GLN A 93 -23.78 -3.00 14.90
CA GLN A 93 -24.10 -3.90 15.99
C GLN A 93 -25.62 -3.95 16.10
N GLY A 94 -26.18 -5.12 15.84
CA GLY A 94 -27.60 -5.39 16.04
C GLY A 94 -27.92 -5.26 17.52
N ASP A 95 -28.34 -4.07 17.92
CA ASP A 95 -29.11 -3.88 19.14
C ASP A 95 -30.48 -4.51 18.91
N HIS A 96 -30.53 -5.82 19.14
CA HIS A 96 -31.73 -6.50 19.60
C HIS A 96 -32.07 -5.97 21.00
N ASN A 97 -32.56 -4.74 21.11
CA ASN A 97 -33.59 -4.41 22.09
C ASN A 97 -34.17 -3.01 21.89
N VAL A 98 -35.36 -2.93 21.31
CA VAL A 98 -36.32 -1.83 21.53
C VAL A 98 -37.73 -2.42 21.34
N PRO A 99 -38.71 -2.16 22.23
CA PRO A 99 -38.70 -2.06 23.68
C PRO A 99 -39.17 -3.35 24.39
#